data_AF-A0A8G2F532-F1
#
_entry.id   AF-A0A8G2F532-F1
#
_cell.length_a   1.000
_cell.length_b   1.000
_cell.length_c   1.000
_cell.angle_alpha   90.00
_cell.angle_beta   90.00
_cell.angle_gamma   90.00
#
_symmetry.space_group_name_H-M   'P 1'
#
loop_
_entity.id
_entity.type
_entity.pdbx_description
1 polymer ?
#
loop_
_entity_poly.entity_id
_entity_poly.type
_entity_poly.pdbx_seq_one_letter_code
_entity_poly.pdbx_strand_id
1 'polypeptide(L)'
;MKYFLLLWASWLTVFIGYAQKKNFSYKFYGQVRGDLFYNSRANAEIVDGLFHLYPKDVSLDADGNDLNATPNGSFYLLYSRLGIDITGPNIGSAATSVKVEGDFRGSGSNWAMLRIRHAYVNLDWKKSAVLIGQTWHPLFGEVYPQMLNLSTGAPFQPFNRAPQIRYRYKNKYWQLTGAAMWQLQYLSTGPNGKSEEYIKNSCVPEIYLGVDYRKPTWMAGVGMEILSLVPRTQSEVDGKVYKVKERVTSVSGEAHAKFQDGNWTVMAKTLLASNLAQTCMLGGYGVTAIDPRTGEQEYSPYLYSTTWLNIVYGKEWRPGLFLGYLKNLGAGKAILGKTYGVGLDVDQVFTANVQLSYNLPHWKLGVEYSPSLAWYGNVDWQDGGTIHDTHSVTNHRVLGVAIFMF
;
A
#
# COMPACT_ATOMS: atom_id res chain seq x y z
N MET A 1 -1.72 4.05 -54.52
CA MET A 1 -3.11 3.53 -54.36
C MET A 1 -3.20 2.17 -55.04
N LYS A 2 -3.04 1.02 -54.38
CA LYS A 2 -4.18 0.23 -53.88
C LYS A 2 -3.79 -0.87 -52.86
N TYR A 3 -2.49 -1.11 -52.62
CA TYR A 3 -2.04 -2.25 -51.77
C TYR A 3 -1.69 -1.88 -50.31
N PHE A 4 -1.35 -0.63 -50.01
CA PHE A 4 -1.07 -0.19 -48.63
C PHE A 4 -2.32 0.27 -47.84
N LEU A 5 -3.43 0.56 -48.52
CA LEU A 5 -4.72 0.88 -47.88
C LEU A 5 -5.45 -0.37 -47.37
N LEU A 6 -5.16 -1.55 -47.93
CA LEU A 6 -5.76 -2.82 -47.52
C LEU A 6 -5.17 -3.36 -46.20
N LEU A 7 -3.92 -3.03 -45.88
CA LEU A 7 -3.25 -3.43 -44.63
C LEU A 7 -3.67 -2.58 -43.41
N TRP A 8 -4.07 -1.33 -43.64
CA TRP A 8 -4.68 -0.50 -42.60
C TRP A 8 -6.18 -0.79 -42.42
N ALA A 9 -6.88 -1.15 -43.51
CA ALA A 9 -8.25 -1.63 -43.42
C ALA A 9 -8.36 -3.01 -42.75
N SER A 10 -7.36 -3.89 -42.87
CA SER A 10 -7.36 -5.21 -42.22
C SER A 10 -7.07 -5.18 -40.71
N TRP A 11 -6.45 -4.10 -40.20
CA TRP A 11 -6.34 -3.86 -38.75
C TRP A 11 -7.60 -3.21 -38.16
N LEU A 12 -8.38 -2.50 -38.99
CA LEU A 12 -9.67 -1.92 -38.57
C LEU A 12 -10.84 -2.92 -38.62
N THR A 13 -10.68 -4.09 -39.28
CA THR A 13 -11.74 -5.11 -39.38
C THR A 13 -11.68 -6.23 -38.34
N VAL A 14 -10.75 -6.20 -37.38
CA VAL A 14 -10.78 -7.14 -36.23
C VAL A 14 -11.65 -6.62 -35.06
N PHE A 15 -12.15 -5.38 -35.15
CA PHE A 15 -13.21 -4.87 -34.27
C PHE A 15 -14.60 -4.89 -34.96
N ILE A 16 -14.87 -5.88 -35.80
CA ILE A 16 -16.25 -6.22 -36.14
C ILE A 16 -16.92 -6.61 -34.83
N GLY A 17 -17.88 -5.79 -34.41
CA GLY A 17 -18.57 -5.91 -33.14
C GLY A 17 -19.02 -7.33 -32.89
N TYR A 18 -18.32 -8.02 -31.98
CA TYR A 18 -18.91 -9.15 -31.30
C TYR A 18 -20.12 -8.59 -30.56
N ALA A 19 -21.32 -8.96 -31.03
CA ALA A 19 -22.52 -8.84 -30.23
C ALA A 19 -22.18 -9.32 -28.82
N GLN A 20 -22.45 -8.47 -27.83
CA GLN A 20 -22.24 -8.77 -26.41
C GLN A 20 -22.70 -10.20 -26.15
N LYS A 21 -21.78 -11.08 -25.72
CA LYS A 21 -22.12 -12.47 -25.43
C LYS A 21 -23.36 -12.46 -24.54
N LYS A 22 -24.37 -13.24 -24.91
CA LYS A 22 -25.63 -13.29 -24.18
C LYS A 22 -25.35 -13.49 -22.69
N ASN A 23 -25.98 -12.69 -21.82
CA ASN A 23 -25.82 -12.67 -20.36
C ASN A 23 -24.47 -12.12 -19.83
N PHE A 24 -23.68 -11.44 -20.66
CA PHE A 24 -22.57 -10.62 -20.17
C PHE A 24 -22.97 -9.16 -20.14
N SER A 25 -22.31 -8.33 -19.32
CA SER A 25 -22.33 -6.86 -19.39
C SER A 25 -20.92 -6.35 -19.17
N TYR A 26 -20.53 -5.32 -19.92
CA TYR A 26 -19.18 -4.74 -19.90
C TYR A 26 -19.28 -3.25 -19.57
N LYS A 27 -18.50 -2.80 -18.59
CA LYS A 27 -18.35 -1.40 -18.23
C LYS A 27 -16.89 -1.02 -18.26
N PHE A 28 -16.48 -0.32 -19.32
CA PHE A 28 -15.16 0.30 -19.40
C PHE A 28 -15.13 1.55 -18.51
N TYR A 29 -14.01 1.78 -17.86
CA TYR A 29 -13.77 2.98 -17.06
C TYR A 29 -12.29 3.28 -16.97
N GLY A 30 -11.96 4.50 -16.56
CA GLY A 30 -10.57 4.87 -16.36
C GLY A 30 -10.37 6.28 -15.88
N GLN A 31 -9.12 6.70 -15.89
CA GLN A 31 -8.77 8.09 -15.69
C GLN A 31 -7.44 8.44 -16.38
N VAL A 32 -7.35 9.67 -16.86
CA VAL A 32 -6.09 10.35 -17.12
C VAL A 32 -5.78 11.21 -15.91
N ARG A 33 -4.58 11.08 -15.34
CA ARG A 33 -4.17 11.79 -14.12
C ARG A 33 -2.77 12.37 -14.31
N GLY A 34 -2.64 13.66 -14.05
CA GLY A 34 -1.36 14.37 -13.91
C GLY A 34 -1.13 14.79 -12.47
N ASP A 35 0.08 14.55 -11.98
CA ASP A 35 0.55 14.84 -10.62
C ASP A 35 1.82 15.71 -10.69
N LEU A 36 1.72 16.99 -10.33
CA LEU A 36 2.85 17.92 -10.23
C LEU A 36 3.16 18.17 -8.77
N PHE A 37 4.38 17.87 -8.32
CA PHE A 37 4.76 18.11 -6.93
C PHE A 37 6.08 18.86 -6.80
N TYR A 38 6.26 19.47 -5.64
CA TYR A 38 7.48 20.07 -5.14
C TYR A 38 7.67 19.67 -3.67
N ASN A 39 8.91 19.37 -3.30
CA ASN A 39 9.37 19.08 -1.95
C ASN A 39 10.51 20.06 -1.61
N SER A 40 10.54 20.57 -0.38
CA SER A 40 11.64 21.43 0.09
C SER A 40 12.93 20.64 0.40
N ARG A 41 12.85 19.32 0.49
CA ARG A 41 13.95 18.42 0.90
C ARG A 41 13.87 17.08 0.15
N ALA A 42 14.96 16.33 0.08
CA ALA A 42 14.96 14.92 -0.30
C ALA A 42 14.14 14.06 0.67
N ASN A 43 13.43 13.05 0.14
CA ASN A 43 12.50 12.20 0.90
C ASN A 43 12.77 10.72 0.69
N ALA A 44 12.39 9.91 1.68
CA ALA A 44 12.10 8.50 1.45
C ALA A 44 10.78 8.43 0.67
N GLU A 45 10.83 7.76 -0.48
CA GLU A 45 9.74 7.80 -1.45
C GLU A 45 9.72 6.55 -2.32
N ILE A 46 8.59 6.34 -3.00
CA ILE A 46 8.41 5.30 -4.01
C ILE A 46 7.98 6.00 -5.30
N VAL A 47 8.35 5.44 -6.45
CA VAL A 47 7.93 5.97 -7.76
C VAL A 47 8.44 7.41 -7.96
N ASP A 48 9.74 7.63 -7.68
CA ASP A 48 10.46 8.89 -7.95
C ASP A 48 9.71 10.13 -7.41
N GLY A 49 9.34 10.04 -6.14
CA GLY A 49 8.71 11.14 -5.39
C GLY A 49 7.20 11.31 -5.54
N LEU A 50 6.54 10.56 -6.42
CA LEU A 50 5.06 10.57 -6.48
C LEU A 50 4.41 9.98 -5.24
N PHE A 51 5.01 8.92 -4.71
CA PHE A 51 4.55 8.26 -3.50
C PHE A 51 5.46 8.70 -2.35
N HIS A 52 5.13 9.85 -1.76
CA HIS A 52 5.86 10.42 -0.63
C HIS A 52 5.63 9.57 0.63
N LEU A 53 6.70 9.32 1.40
CA LEU A 53 6.62 8.67 2.70
C LEU A 53 6.97 9.62 3.85
N TYR A 54 8.23 10.10 3.91
CA TYR A 54 8.75 10.98 4.96
C TYR A 54 10.08 11.63 4.54
N PRO A 55 10.50 12.76 5.14
CA PRO A 55 11.79 13.40 4.87
C PRO A 55 12.97 12.48 5.22
N LYS A 56 14.04 12.50 4.42
CA LYS A 56 15.32 11.86 4.80
C LYS A 56 16.03 12.65 5.89
N ASP A 57 16.83 11.97 6.71
CA ASP A 57 17.64 12.63 7.73
C ASP A 57 18.70 13.57 7.14
N VAL A 58 19.33 14.39 7.98
CA VAL A 58 20.52 15.19 7.68
C VAL A 58 21.64 14.26 7.20
N SER A 59 22.23 14.58 6.05
CA SER A 59 23.38 13.86 5.53
C SER A 59 24.48 14.85 5.21
N LEU A 60 25.38 15.08 6.16
CA LEU A 60 26.43 16.08 6.00
C LEU A 60 27.53 15.59 5.05
N ASP A 61 28.00 16.48 4.17
CA ASP A 61 29.25 16.31 3.44
C ASP A 61 30.48 16.65 4.31
N ALA A 62 31.67 16.60 3.71
CA ALA A 62 32.93 16.89 4.40
C ALA A 62 33.05 18.34 4.90
N ASP A 63 32.28 19.27 4.33
CA ASP A 63 32.26 20.69 4.70
C ASP A 63 31.09 21.03 5.66
N GLY A 64 30.30 20.02 6.05
CA GLY A 64 29.15 20.19 6.95
C GLY A 64 27.87 20.67 6.25
N ASN A 65 27.79 20.62 4.93
CA ASN A 65 26.56 20.93 4.21
C ASN A 65 25.64 19.70 4.15
N ASP A 66 24.36 19.91 4.40
CA ASP A 66 23.38 18.83 4.33
C ASP A 66 22.98 18.50 2.89
N LEU A 67 23.48 17.37 2.38
CA LEU A 67 23.22 16.84 1.04
C LEU A 67 21.72 16.62 0.78
N ASN A 68 20.95 16.28 1.83
CA ASN A 68 19.52 16.03 1.70
C ASN A 68 18.71 17.34 1.77
N ALA A 69 19.29 18.47 2.16
CA ALA A 69 18.67 19.81 2.14
C ALA A 69 18.56 20.40 0.71
N THR A 70 18.18 19.54 -0.24
CA THR A 70 18.00 19.90 -1.65
C THR A 70 16.52 19.78 -2.01
N PRO A 71 15.90 20.85 -2.53
CA PRO A 71 14.52 20.77 -3.01
C PRO A 71 14.43 19.93 -4.29
N ASN A 72 13.31 19.26 -4.49
CA ASN A 72 13.05 18.51 -5.71
C ASN A 72 11.58 18.61 -6.13
N GLY A 73 11.30 18.33 -7.39
CA GLY A 73 9.94 18.34 -7.91
C GLY A 73 9.88 17.65 -9.26
N SER A 74 8.69 17.18 -9.62
CA SER A 74 8.48 16.52 -10.90
C SER A 74 7.00 16.50 -11.28
N PHE A 75 6.73 16.16 -12.55
CA PHE A 75 5.40 16.04 -13.12
C PHE A 75 5.24 14.70 -13.81
N TYR A 76 4.29 13.88 -13.34
CA TYR A 76 4.09 12.53 -13.88
C TYR A 76 2.63 12.24 -14.25
N LEU A 77 2.47 11.33 -15.21
CA LEU A 77 1.18 10.86 -15.74
C LEU A 77 0.93 9.36 -15.48
N LEU A 78 1.82 8.73 -14.71
CA LEU A 78 1.98 7.27 -14.62
C LEU A 78 0.79 6.52 -14.01
N TYR A 79 -0.04 7.22 -13.23
CA TYR A 79 -1.23 6.66 -12.58
C TYR A 79 -2.52 6.93 -13.35
N SER A 80 -2.41 7.38 -14.61
CA SER A 80 -3.44 7.17 -15.61
C SER A 80 -3.72 5.68 -15.73
N ARG A 81 -5.00 5.30 -15.82
CA ARG A 81 -5.44 3.91 -15.69
C ARG A 81 -6.61 3.59 -16.59
N LEU A 82 -6.74 2.30 -16.90
CA LEU A 82 -7.82 1.72 -17.66
C LEU A 82 -8.34 0.48 -16.94
N GLY A 83 -9.65 0.29 -16.94
CA GLY A 83 -10.29 -0.86 -16.34
C GLY A 83 -11.54 -1.29 -17.07
N ILE A 84 -11.92 -2.53 -16.83
CA ILE A 84 -13.16 -3.12 -17.29
C ILE A 84 -13.80 -3.91 -16.14
N ASP A 85 -15.06 -3.60 -15.87
CA ASP A 85 -15.93 -4.41 -15.02
C ASP A 85 -16.81 -5.27 -15.91
N ILE A 86 -16.87 -6.57 -15.61
CA ILE A 86 -17.63 -7.55 -16.38
C ILE A 86 -18.59 -8.25 -15.44
N THR A 87 -19.89 -8.19 -15.74
CA THR A 87 -20.89 -9.08 -15.13
C THR A 87 -21.09 -10.26 -16.08
N GLY A 88 -20.94 -11.47 -15.58
CA GLY A 88 -21.11 -12.70 -16.37
C GLY A 88 -22.37 -13.47 -15.97
N PRO A 89 -22.64 -14.61 -16.64
CA PRO A 89 -23.70 -15.51 -16.23
C PRO A 89 -23.46 -16.04 -14.81
N ASN A 90 -24.54 -16.35 -14.10
CA ASN A 90 -24.47 -16.93 -12.77
C ASN A 90 -23.85 -18.33 -12.81
N ILE A 91 -23.10 -18.68 -11.76
CA ILE A 91 -22.70 -20.06 -11.47
C ILE A 91 -23.67 -20.59 -10.42
N GLY A 92 -24.66 -21.38 -10.84
CA GLY A 92 -25.77 -21.77 -9.98
C GLY A 92 -26.55 -20.53 -9.50
N SER A 93 -26.62 -20.32 -8.18
CA SER A 93 -27.25 -19.12 -7.58
C SER A 93 -26.29 -17.96 -7.34
N ALA A 94 -24.99 -18.12 -7.64
CA ALA A 94 -23.98 -17.08 -7.43
C ALA A 94 -23.98 -16.08 -8.58
N ALA A 95 -24.07 -14.79 -8.28
CA ALA A 95 -23.80 -13.74 -9.25
C ALA A 95 -22.30 -13.64 -9.53
N THR A 96 -21.92 -13.67 -10.80
CA THR A 96 -20.51 -13.65 -11.23
C THR A 96 -20.11 -12.25 -11.68
N SER A 97 -19.00 -11.75 -11.14
CA SER A 97 -18.39 -10.49 -11.55
C SER A 97 -16.88 -10.62 -11.70
N VAL A 98 -16.30 -9.91 -12.66
CA VAL A 98 -14.87 -9.89 -12.95
C VAL A 98 -14.40 -8.45 -13.06
N LYS A 99 -13.20 -8.16 -12.57
CA LYS A 99 -12.53 -6.88 -12.76
C LYS A 99 -11.12 -7.10 -13.30
N VAL A 100 -10.76 -6.36 -14.33
CA VAL A 100 -9.38 -6.17 -14.77
C VAL A 100 -9.10 -4.67 -14.82
N GLU A 101 -8.06 -4.20 -14.15
CA GLU A 101 -7.65 -2.80 -14.11
C GLU A 101 -6.11 -2.72 -14.15
N GLY A 102 -5.55 -1.80 -14.92
CA GLY A 102 -4.11 -1.53 -14.97
C GLY A 102 -3.79 -0.04 -15.07
N ASP A 103 -2.57 0.33 -14.66
CA ASP A 103 -1.99 1.67 -14.81
C ASP A 103 -0.60 1.64 -15.46
N PHE A 104 -0.05 2.80 -15.81
CA PHE A 104 1.22 2.95 -16.52
C PHE A 104 2.43 3.15 -15.60
N ARG A 105 2.31 2.77 -14.31
CA ARG A 105 3.39 2.92 -13.34
C ARG A 105 4.63 2.07 -13.69
N GLY A 106 4.44 0.95 -14.37
CA GLY A 106 5.52 0.02 -14.70
C GLY A 106 6.19 -0.62 -13.47
N SER A 107 7.47 -0.96 -13.62
CA SER A 107 8.29 -1.63 -12.60
C SER A 107 9.69 -1.02 -12.53
N GLY A 108 10.19 -0.78 -11.30
CA GLY A 108 11.51 -0.18 -11.07
C GLY A 108 11.64 1.18 -11.76
N SER A 109 12.71 1.33 -12.55
CA SER A 109 13.01 2.50 -13.40
C SER A 109 12.46 2.38 -14.82
N ASN A 110 11.68 1.33 -15.14
CA ASN A 110 11.04 1.18 -16.45
C ASN A 110 9.61 1.75 -16.40
N TRP A 111 9.52 3.00 -16.83
CA TRP A 111 8.31 3.82 -16.82
C TRP A 111 7.39 3.50 -18.01
N ALA A 112 6.11 3.83 -17.90
CA ALA A 112 5.11 3.70 -18.98
C ALA A 112 4.79 2.27 -19.46
N MET A 113 5.07 1.26 -18.64
CA MET A 113 4.58 -0.11 -18.85
C MET A 113 3.25 -0.35 -18.13
N LEU A 114 2.37 -1.13 -18.75
CA LEU A 114 1.11 -1.55 -18.13
C LEU A 114 1.38 -2.47 -16.93
N ARG A 115 0.88 -2.06 -15.76
CA ARG A 115 0.93 -2.80 -14.50
C ARG A 115 -0.47 -3.20 -14.08
N ILE A 116 -0.68 -4.47 -13.75
CA ILE A 116 -1.95 -4.96 -13.21
C ILE A 116 -2.19 -4.34 -11.84
N ARG A 117 -3.34 -3.73 -11.63
CA ARG A 117 -3.83 -3.29 -10.32
C ARG A 117 -4.80 -4.31 -9.78
N HIS A 118 -5.90 -4.53 -10.51
CA HIS A 118 -6.93 -5.51 -10.15
C HIS A 118 -7.04 -6.57 -11.24
N ALA A 119 -7.15 -7.82 -10.83
CA ALA A 119 -7.44 -8.95 -11.70
C ALA A 119 -8.08 -10.05 -10.84
N TYR A 120 -9.41 -10.06 -10.75
CA TYR A 120 -10.12 -11.01 -9.90
C TYR A 120 -11.49 -11.38 -10.44
N VAL A 121 -11.98 -12.53 -9.95
CA VAL A 121 -13.38 -12.98 -10.07
C VAL A 121 -14.02 -12.92 -8.68
N ASN A 122 -15.30 -12.56 -8.62
CA ASN A 122 -16.11 -12.56 -7.40
C ASN A 122 -17.44 -13.26 -7.65
N LEU A 123 -17.75 -14.22 -6.78
CA LEU A 123 -18.99 -14.99 -6.75
C LEU A 123 -19.81 -14.54 -5.53
N ASP A 124 -21.02 -14.03 -5.76
CA ASP A 124 -21.85 -13.40 -4.72
C ASP A 124 -23.22 -14.11 -4.57
N TRP A 125 -23.47 -14.67 -3.39
CA TRP A 125 -24.72 -15.31 -2.96
C TRP A 125 -25.56 -14.40 -2.06
N LYS A 126 -25.38 -13.08 -2.16
CA LYS A 126 -26.00 -12.01 -1.35
C LYS A 126 -25.50 -11.97 0.10
N LYS A 127 -25.59 -13.09 0.82
CA LYS A 127 -25.08 -13.22 2.21
C LYS A 127 -23.61 -13.62 2.25
N SER A 128 -23.16 -14.41 1.30
CA SER A 128 -21.79 -14.90 1.23
C SER A 128 -21.17 -14.49 -0.09
N ALA A 129 -19.88 -14.16 -0.09
CA ALA A 129 -19.14 -13.90 -1.31
C ALA A 129 -17.73 -14.47 -1.24
N VAL A 130 -17.25 -15.03 -2.35
CA VAL A 130 -15.87 -15.49 -2.53
C VAL A 130 -15.24 -14.68 -3.65
N LEU A 131 -14.10 -14.05 -3.35
CA LEU A 131 -13.25 -13.37 -4.31
C LEU A 131 -11.95 -14.14 -4.49
N ILE A 132 -11.53 -14.33 -5.74
CA ILE A 132 -10.28 -15.00 -6.10
C ILE A 132 -9.53 -14.13 -7.10
N GLY A 133 -8.30 -13.74 -6.76
CA GLY A 133 -7.41 -12.98 -7.63
C GLY A 133 -6.74 -11.81 -6.92
N GLN A 134 -6.18 -10.87 -7.68
CA GLN A 134 -5.47 -9.72 -7.13
C GLN A 134 -6.40 -8.53 -6.91
N THR A 135 -6.47 -8.05 -5.67
CA THR A 135 -7.16 -6.80 -5.32
C THR A 135 -6.53 -6.16 -4.09
N TRP A 136 -7.12 -5.08 -3.58
CA TRP A 136 -6.67 -4.41 -2.35
C TRP A 136 -6.50 -5.40 -1.20
N HIS A 137 -5.38 -5.26 -0.49
CA HIS A 137 -5.16 -5.91 0.80
C HIS A 137 -6.29 -5.53 1.77
N PRO A 138 -6.85 -6.45 2.58
CA PRO A 138 -7.92 -6.13 3.51
C PRO A 138 -7.57 -5.01 4.50
N LEU A 139 -6.31 -4.88 4.93
CA LEU A 139 -5.85 -3.74 5.75
C LEU A 139 -5.97 -2.37 5.05
N PHE A 140 -6.02 -2.32 3.71
CA PHE A 140 -6.39 -1.09 3.01
C PHE A 140 -7.85 -0.73 3.33
N GLY A 141 -8.75 -1.71 3.17
CA GLY A 141 -10.14 -1.64 3.59
C GLY A 141 -10.98 -0.60 2.84
N GLU A 142 -12.21 -0.39 3.30
CA GLU A 142 -13.11 0.65 2.79
C GLU A 142 -12.98 1.99 3.54
N VAL A 143 -12.23 1.98 4.65
CA VAL A 143 -11.89 3.16 5.44
C VAL A 143 -10.44 3.52 5.15
N TYR A 144 -10.26 4.50 4.28
CA TYR A 144 -8.96 5.00 3.84
C TYR A 144 -9.03 6.52 3.58
N PRO A 145 -7.92 7.26 3.72
CA PRO A 145 -7.88 8.71 3.55
C PRO A 145 -8.32 9.18 2.16
N GLN A 146 -9.10 10.25 2.10
CA GLN A 146 -9.56 10.90 0.87
C GLN A 146 -8.60 12.02 0.47
N MET A 147 -7.34 11.65 0.23
CA MET A 147 -6.28 12.60 -0.10
C MET A 147 -6.07 12.73 -1.62
N LEU A 148 -5.50 13.85 -2.06
CA LEU A 148 -5.02 14.02 -3.44
C LEU A 148 -3.71 13.25 -3.66
N ASN A 149 -2.83 13.24 -2.65
CA ASN A 149 -1.60 12.48 -2.66
C ASN A 149 -1.82 11.02 -3.06
N LEU A 150 -0.97 10.54 -3.95
CA LEU A 150 -1.03 9.17 -4.42
C LEU A 150 -0.77 8.14 -3.29
N SER A 151 0.03 8.52 -2.28
CA SER A 151 0.33 7.66 -1.14
C SER A 151 -0.91 7.25 -0.35
N THR A 152 -2.02 8.00 -0.49
CA THR A 152 -3.30 7.74 0.20
C THR A 152 -3.10 7.58 1.72
N GLY A 153 -2.19 8.38 2.29
CA GLY A 153 -1.87 8.36 3.72
C GLY A 153 -0.84 7.31 4.14
N ALA A 154 -0.16 6.60 3.24
CA ALA A 154 1.07 5.89 3.61
C ALA A 154 2.14 6.91 4.08
N PRO A 155 3.03 6.53 5.03
CA PRO A 155 3.17 5.22 5.67
C PRO A 155 2.30 5.05 6.93
N PHE A 156 1.17 5.75 7.05
CA PHE A 156 0.21 5.58 8.15
C PHE A 156 -0.92 4.60 7.82
N GLN A 157 -1.36 4.62 6.56
CA GLN A 157 -2.38 3.76 5.98
C GLN A 157 -1.73 2.67 5.12
N PRO A 158 -2.02 1.37 5.35
CA PRO A 158 -1.54 0.29 4.51
C PRO A 158 -1.94 0.48 3.04
N PHE A 159 -0.98 0.31 2.13
CA PHE A 159 -1.13 0.44 0.68
C PHE A 159 -0.54 -0.78 -0.03
N ASN A 160 -1.39 -1.75 -0.36
CA ASN A 160 -0.99 -2.97 -1.06
C ASN A 160 -2.16 -3.54 -1.86
N ARG A 161 -1.83 -4.14 -3.02
CA ARG A 161 -2.70 -5.11 -3.70
C ARG A 161 -2.01 -6.46 -3.77
N ALA A 162 -2.73 -7.50 -3.36
CA ALA A 162 -2.22 -8.85 -3.19
C ALA A 162 -3.15 -9.86 -3.90
N PRO A 163 -2.58 -10.88 -4.59
CA PRO A 163 -3.30 -12.11 -4.90
C PRO A 163 -3.91 -12.70 -3.63
N GLN A 164 -5.22 -12.94 -3.65
CA GLN A 164 -5.94 -13.40 -2.47
C GLN A 164 -7.13 -14.30 -2.82
N ILE A 165 -7.44 -15.19 -1.89
CA ILE A 165 -8.74 -15.83 -1.76
C ILE A 165 -9.41 -15.17 -0.56
N ARG A 166 -10.53 -14.49 -0.78
CA ARG A 166 -11.25 -13.76 0.27
C ARG A 166 -12.69 -14.19 0.36
N TYR A 167 -13.09 -14.59 1.56
CA TYR A 167 -14.48 -14.85 1.91
C TYR A 167 -15.08 -13.67 2.68
N ARG A 168 -16.32 -13.32 2.36
CA ARG A 168 -17.13 -12.38 3.14
C ARG A 168 -18.47 -12.98 3.48
N TYR A 169 -18.92 -12.72 4.71
CA TYR A 169 -20.27 -13.05 5.16
C TYR A 169 -20.97 -11.81 5.70
N LYS A 170 -22.20 -11.57 5.26
CA LYS A 170 -23.02 -10.43 5.66
C LYS A 170 -24.28 -10.90 6.35
N ASN A 171 -24.56 -10.33 7.52
CA ASN A 171 -25.81 -10.53 8.24
C ASN A 171 -26.27 -9.22 8.88
N LYS A 172 -27.36 -8.65 8.36
CA LYS A 172 -27.85 -7.31 8.72
C LYS A 172 -26.73 -6.27 8.60
N TYR A 173 -26.29 -5.71 9.73
CA TYR A 173 -25.25 -4.69 9.81
C TYR A 173 -23.85 -5.27 9.99
N TRP A 174 -23.70 -6.58 10.19
CA TRP A 174 -22.40 -7.19 10.41
C TRP A 174 -21.83 -7.76 9.12
N GLN A 175 -20.54 -7.53 8.89
CA GLN A 175 -19.76 -8.17 7.83
C GLN A 175 -18.51 -8.82 8.43
N LEU A 176 -18.37 -10.12 8.23
CA LEU A 176 -17.14 -10.86 8.52
C LEU A 176 -16.31 -10.97 7.25
N THR A 177 -15.00 -10.82 7.38
CA THR A 177 -14.03 -10.97 6.28
C THR A 177 -12.92 -11.91 6.71
N GLY A 178 -12.62 -12.90 5.88
CA GLY A 178 -11.43 -13.73 6.00
C GLY A 178 -10.69 -13.78 4.66
N ALA A 179 -9.37 -13.68 4.67
CA ALA A 179 -8.56 -13.77 3.45
C ALA A 179 -7.27 -14.54 3.67
N ALA A 180 -6.88 -15.31 2.66
CA ALA A 180 -5.54 -15.88 2.51
C ALA A 180 -4.87 -15.22 1.31
N MET A 181 -3.63 -14.75 1.48
CA MET A 181 -2.98 -13.80 0.56
C MET A 181 -1.53 -14.19 0.28
N TRP A 182 -1.08 -13.81 -0.92
CA TRP A 182 0.30 -13.94 -1.36
C TRP A 182 0.85 -12.60 -1.82
N GLN A 183 2.16 -12.48 -1.89
CA GLN A 183 2.84 -11.25 -2.30
C GLN A 183 3.21 -11.31 -3.78
N LEU A 184 3.18 -10.16 -4.47
CA LEU A 184 3.55 -10.05 -5.88
C LEU A 184 4.27 -8.74 -6.19
N GLN A 185 3.56 -7.61 -6.10
CA GLN A 185 4.13 -6.29 -6.44
C GLN A 185 4.62 -5.51 -5.23
N TYR A 186 4.06 -5.83 -4.07
CA TYR A 186 4.45 -5.28 -2.78
C TYR A 186 4.97 -6.45 -1.96
N LEU A 187 6.24 -6.32 -1.57
CA LEU A 187 7.04 -7.45 -1.11
C LEU A 187 7.65 -7.12 0.25
N SER A 188 7.75 -8.15 1.08
CA SER A 188 8.46 -8.09 2.35
C SER A 188 9.96 -7.92 2.13
N THR A 189 10.63 -7.36 3.12
CA THR A 189 12.09 -7.21 3.15
C THR A 189 12.76 -8.43 3.78
N GLY A 190 14.01 -8.67 3.42
CA GLY A 190 14.84 -9.74 3.96
C GLY A 190 16.26 -9.67 3.42
N PRO A 191 17.05 -10.75 3.53
CA PRO A 191 18.45 -10.79 3.11
C PRO A 191 18.72 -10.38 1.66
N ASN A 192 17.79 -10.67 0.74
CA ASN A 192 17.84 -10.32 -0.68
C ASN A 192 17.10 -9.00 -0.99
N GLY A 193 16.90 -8.13 0.01
CA GLY A 193 16.06 -6.94 -0.11
C GLY A 193 14.58 -7.30 -0.22
N LYS A 194 13.81 -6.56 -1.02
CA LYS A 194 12.38 -6.83 -1.25
C LYS A 194 12.20 -8.03 -2.18
N SER A 195 11.62 -9.11 -1.69
CA SER A 195 11.47 -10.36 -2.47
C SER A 195 10.21 -11.15 -2.09
N GLU A 196 9.60 -11.82 -3.06
CA GLU A 196 8.52 -12.80 -2.84
C GLU A 196 9.04 -14.15 -2.30
N GLU A 197 10.36 -14.35 -2.34
CA GLU A 197 11.01 -15.59 -1.92
C GLU A 197 10.65 -15.98 -0.48
N TYR A 198 10.58 -15.01 0.43
CA TYR A 198 10.39 -15.30 1.86
C TYR A 198 9.01 -15.89 2.17
N ILE A 199 7.96 -15.41 1.50
CA ILE A 199 6.62 -15.98 1.65
C ILE A 199 6.50 -17.31 0.90
N LYS A 200 7.16 -17.45 -0.26
CA LYS A 200 7.23 -18.73 -0.99
C LYS A 200 7.91 -19.83 -0.16
N ASN A 201 9.05 -19.53 0.43
CA ASN A 201 9.80 -20.42 1.31
C ASN A 201 8.99 -20.80 2.56
N SER A 202 8.07 -19.94 3.00
CA SER A 202 7.23 -20.22 4.17
C SER A 202 6.17 -21.29 3.94
N CYS A 203 5.72 -21.46 2.69
CA CYS A 203 4.56 -22.26 2.27
C CYS A 203 3.27 -21.94 3.05
N VAL A 204 3.17 -20.76 3.67
CA VAL A 204 2.00 -20.30 4.43
C VAL A 204 1.54 -18.96 3.85
N PRO A 205 0.26 -18.82 3.47
CA PRO A 205 -0.26 -17.53 3.03
C PRO A 205 -0.34 -16.54 4.20
N GLU A 206 -0.28 -15.25 3.88
CA GLU A 206 -0.65 -14.18 4.81
C GLU A 206 -2.15 -14.26 5.10
N ILE A 207 -2.55 -14.23 6.36
CA ILE A 207 -3.95 -14.42 6.78
C ILE A 207 -4.50 -13.11 7.32
N TYR A 208 -5.70 -12.74 6.90
CA TYR A 208 -6.46 -11.64 7.49
C TYR A 208 -7.82 -12.12 7.98
N LEU A 209 -8.21 -11.64 9.17
CA LEU A 209 -9.55 -11.81 9.74
C LEU A 209 -10.06 -10.45 10.21
N GLY A 210 -11.32 -10.12 9.92
CA GLY A 210 -11.90 -8.86 10.37
C GLY A 210 -13.42 -8.88 10.47
N VAL A 211 -13.95 -7.94 11.24
CA VAL A 211 -15.38 -7.72 11.45
C VAL A 211 -15.70 -6.24 11.32
N ASP A 212 -16.69 -5.93 10.50
CA ASP A 212 -17.24 -4.58 10.36
C ASP A 212 -18.69 -4.55 10.84
N TYR A 213 -19.04 -3.52 11.60
CA TYR A 213 -20.40 -3.06 11.79
C TYR A 213 -20.70 -1.91 10.81
N ARG A 214 -21.76 -2.05 10.04
CA ARG A 214 -22.07 -1.20 8.87
C ARG A 214 -23.52 -0.74 8.90
N LYS A 215 -23.71 0.56 9.01
CA LYS A 215 -24.96 1.30 8.80
C LYS A 215 -24.77 2.30 7.65
N PRO A 216 -25.84 2.90 7.11
CA PRO A 216 -25.73 3.88 6.03
C PRO A 216 -24.78 5.06 6.36
N THR A 217 -24.78 5.54 7.59
CA THR A 217 -24.00 6.71 8.03
C THR A 217 -22.71 6.36 8.78
N TRP A 218 -22.65 5.17 9.38
CA TRP A 218 -21.54 4.74 10.25
C TRP A 218 -21.00 3.40 9.81
N MET A 219 -19.67 3.29 9.80
CA MET A 219 -18.97 2.02 9.73
C MET A 219 -17.88 2.02 10.80
N ALA A 220 -17.76 0.93 11.54
CA ALA A 220 -16.67 0.71 12.48
C ALA A 220 -16.26 -0.76 12.43
N GLY A 221 -14.98 -1.05 12.57
CA GLY A 221 -14.50 -2.41 12.44
C GLY A 221 -13.14 -2.62 13.10
N VAL A 222 -12.81 -3.88 13.27
CA VAL A 222 -11.51 -4.35 13.75
C VAL A 222 -11.02 -5.48 12.86
N GLY A 223 -9.71 -5.60 12.76
CA GLY A 223 -9.04 -6.59 11.93
C GLY A 223 -7.75 -7.08 12.56
N MET A 224 -7.35 -8.29 12.19
CA MET A 224 -6.07 -8.89 12.53
C MET A 224 -5.45 -9.49 11.28
N GLU A 225 -4.15 -9.33 11.15
CA GLU A 225 -3.33 -9.85 10.08
C GLU A 225 -2.20 -10.69 10.68
N ILE A 226 -1.85 -11.80 10.01
CA ILE A 226 -0.78 -12.71 10.40
C ILE A 226 0.10 -12.97 9.17
N LEU A 227 1.37 -12.59 9.27
CA LEU A 227 2.39 -12.83 8.26
C LEU A 227 3.42 -13.81 8.79
N SER A 228 3.73 -14.86 8.03
CA SER A 228 4.84 -15.76 8.32
C SER A 228 5.80 -15.79 7.14
N LEU A 229 7.07 -15.51 7.38
CA LEU A 229 8.13 -15.51 6.37
C LEU A 229 9.24 -16.49 6.76
N VAL A 230 9.92 -17.04 5.75
CA VAL A 230 11.16 -17.80 5.91
C VAL A 230 12.27 -17.01 5.19
N PRO A 231 13.06 -16.19 5.93
CA PRO A 231 14.06 -15.31 5.34
C PRO A 231 15.17 -16.04 4.58
N ARG A 232 15.59 -17.20 5.09
CA ARG A 232 16.60 -18.07 4.48
C ARG A 232 16.24 -19.55 4.64
N THR A 233 16.66 -20.35 3.66
CA THR A 233 16.58 -21.83 3.71
C THR A 233 17.94 -22.48 3.88
N GLN A 234 19.00 -21.70 3.65
CA GLN A 234 20.39 -22.08 3.85
C GLN A 234 21.22 -20.89 4.36
N SER A 235 22.34 -21.21 4.97
CA SER A 235 23.36 -20.27 5.44
C SER A 235 24.75 -20.79 5.06
N GLU A 236 25.74 -19.90 5.08
CA GLU A 236 27.14 -20.25 4.87
C GLU A 236 27.97 -19.77 6.06
N VAL A 237 28.76 -20.68 6.64
CA VAL A 237 29.71 -20.40 7.73
C VAL A 237 31.02 -21.12 7.39
N ASP A 238 32.13 -20.40 7.40
CA ASP A 238 33.48 -20.91 7.09
C ASP A 238 33.55 -21.68 5.75
N GLY A 239 32.87 -21.18 4.72
CA GLY A 239 32.83 -21.79 3.38
C GLY A 239 32.01 -23.09 3.30
N LYS A 240 31.27 -23.44 4.35
CA LYS A 240 30.37 -24.60 4.39
C LYS A 240 28.92 -24.14 4.38
N VAL A 241 28.10 -24.79 3.55
CA VAL A 241 26.67 -24.50 3.44
C VAL A 241 25.89 -25.39 4.41
N TYR A 242 25.05 -24.77 5.21
CA TYR A 242 24.15 -25.43 6.15
C TYR A 242 22.70 -25.20 5.74
N LYS A 243 21.87 -26.23 5.90
CA LYS A 243 20.42 -26.08 5.86
C LYS A 243 19.96 -25.48 7.19
N VAL A 244 19.14 -24.44 7.14
CA VAL A 244 18.61 -23.76 8.33
C VAL A 244 17.09 -23.78 8.35
N LYS A 245 16.51 -23.69 9.55
CA LYS A 245 15.07 -23.69 9.78
C LYS A 245 14.63 -22.38 10.42
N GLU A 246 14.64 -21.35 9.60
CA GLU A 246 14.35 -19.99 10.03
C GLU A 246 12.89 -19.61 9.80
N ARG A 247 12.34 -18.77 10.68
CA ARG A 247 11.00 -18.21 10.50
C ARG A 247 10.85 -16.92 11.31
N VAL A 248 10.16 -15.95 10.73
CA VAL A 248 9.61 -14.80 11.46
C VAL A 248 8.10 -14.79 11.26
N THR A 249 7.36 -14.69 12.36
CA THR A 249 5.91 -14.58 12.35
C THR A 249 5.51 -13.29 13.04
N SER A 250 4.63 -12.54 12.40
CA SER A 250 4.21 -11.22 12.80
C SER A 250 2.69 -11.18 12.88
N VAL A 251 2.17 -10.45 13.87
CA VAL A 251 0.73 -10.27 14.06
C VAL A 251 0.46 -8.78 14.15
N SER A 252 -0.42 -8.29 13.29
CA SER A 252 -0.85 -6.90 13.27
C SER A 252 -2.33 -6.79 13.61
N GLY A 253 -2.70 -5.75 14.36
CA GLY A 253 -4.09 -5.45 14.68
C GLY A 253 -4.48 -4.08 14.15
N GLU A 254 -5.71 -3.93 13.66
CA GLU A 254 -6.29 -2.64 13.27
C GLU A 254 -7.66 -2.39 13.90
N ALA A 255 -7.97 -1.11 14.09
CA ALA A 255 -9.32 -0.63 14.34
C ALA A 255 -9.58 0.59 13.46
N HIS A 256 -10.77 0.67 12.88
CA HIS A 256 -11.13 1.75 11.98
C HIS A 256 -12.58 2.22 12.19
N ALA A 257 -12.83 3.48 11.85
CA ALA A 257 -14.16 4.07 11.88
C ALA A 257 -14.35 5.05 10.72
N LYS A 258 -15.59 5.12 10.23
CA LYS A 258 -16.04 6.04 9.20
C LYS A 258 -17.42 6.56 9.56
N PHE A 259 -17.55 7.89 9.53
CA PHE A 259 -18.80 8.61 9.53
C PHE A 259 -18.98 9.30 8.17
N GLN A 260 -20.14 9.14 7.56
CA GLN A 260 -20.49 9.84 6.33
C GLN A 260 -21.96 10.22 6.33
N ASP A 261 -22.24 11.52 6.39
CA ASP A 261 -23.60 12.06 6.35
C ASP A 261 -23.63 13.44 5.70
N GLY A 262 -24.60 13.67 4.81
CA GLY A 262 -24.68 14.89 4.01
C GLY A 262 -23.38 15.21 3.26
N ASN A 263 -22.76 16.33 3.64
CA ASN A 263 -21.50 16.82 3.07
C ASN A 263 -20.25 16.37 3.85
N TRP A 264 -20.42 15.66 4.97
CA TRP A 264 -19.32 15.27 5.84
C TRP A 264 -18.82 13.87 5.53
N THR A 265 -17.50 13.70 5.55
CA THR A 265 -16.83 12.40 5.63
C THR A 265 -15.71 12.51 6.64
N VAL A 266 -15.81 11.74 7.73
CA VAL A 266 -14.78 11.64 8.77
C VAL A 266 -14.36 10.19 8.89
N MET A 267 -13.06 9.94 8.81
CA MET A 267 -12.50 8.60 8.87
C MET A 267 -11.27 8.57 9.75
N ALA A 268 -11.09 7.49 10.49
CA ALA A 268 -9.90 7.27 11.27
C ALA A 268 -9.54 5.78 11.27
N LYS A 269 -8.26 5.49 11.43
CA LYS A 269 -7.76 4.14 11.63
C LYS A 269 -6.51 4.18 12.50
N THR A 270 -6.37 3.17 13.33
CA THR A 270 -5.15 2.90 14.09
C THR A 270 -4.72 1.46 13.86
N LEU A 271 -3.41 1.22 13.82
CA LEU A 271 -2.82 -0.10 13.73
C LEU A 271 -1.67 -0.25 14.71
N LEU A 272 -1.58 -1.44 15.32
CA LEU A 272 -0.33 -1.98 15.82
C LEU A 272 0.22 -2.87 14.71
N ALA A 273 1.20 -2.34 13.98
CA ALA A 273 1.75 -2.92 12.77
C ALA A 273 3.05 -3.67 13.07
N SER A 274 3.05 -4.99 12.87
CA SER A 274 4.22 -5.84 13.05
C SER A 274 4.74 -6.28 11.68
N ASN A 275 5.94 -5.83 11.29
CA ASN A 275 6.60 -6.25 10.04
C ASN A 275 5.78 -6.01 8.75
N LEU A 276 5.02 -4.91 8.66
CA LEU A 276 4.11 -4.63 7.54
C LEU A 276 4.76 -3.93 6.32
N ALA A 277 6.05 -4.17 6.06
CA ALA A 277 6.79 -3.51 4.98
C ALA A 277 6.18 -3.77 3.58
N GLN A 278 5.55 -4.94 3.38
CA GLN A 278 4.79 -5.29 2.17
C GLN A 278 3.56 -4.42 1.97
N THR A 279 3.18 -3.57 2.91
CA THR A 279 2.04 -2.65 2.79
C THR A 279 2.45 -1.18 2.63
N CYS A 280 3.70 -0.92 2.22
CA CYS A 280 4.28 0.43 2.16
C CYS A 280 4.28 1.18 3.50
N MET A 281 4.11 0.44 4.60
CA MET A 281 4.31 0.93 5.96
C MET A 281 5.80 0.87 6.30
N LEU A 282 6.20 1.62 7.34
CA LEU A 282 7.45 1.32 8.03
C LEU A 282 7.32 -0.01 8.76
N GLY A 283 8.43 -0.74 8.88
CA GLY A 283 8.41 -2.08 9.43
C GLY A 283 9.49 -2.98 8.88
N GLY A 284 9.65 -4.12 9.53
CA GLY A 284 10.66 -5.12 9.23
C GLY A 284 10.86 -6.05 10.40
N TYR A 285 12.01 -6.71 10.45
CA TYR A 285 12.44 -7.57 11.56
C TYR A 285 13.96 -7.51 11.72
N GLY A 286 14.46 -7.87 12.91
CA GLY A 286 15.88 -7.95 13.21
C GLY A 286 16.29 -9.32 13.73
N VAL A 287 17.56 -9.66 13.53
CA VAL A 287 18.17 -10.90 14.04
C VAL A 287 18.40 -10.79 15.55
N THR A 288 17.91 -11.77 16.31
CA THR A 288 17.99 -11.82 17.78
C THR A 288 18.89 -12.92 18.31
N ALA A 289 19.22 -13.92 17.49
CA ALA A 289 20.19 -14.96 17.82
C ALA A 289 20.82 -15.51 16.54
N ILE A 290 22.04 -16.02 16.65
CA ILE A 290 22.78 -16.68 15.57
C ILE A 290 23.43 -17.94 16.14
N ASP A 291 23.11 -19.12 15.60
CA ASP A 291 23.85 -20.35 15.90
C ASP A 291 25.28 -20.22 15.33
N PRO A 292 26.33 -20.28 16.16
CA PRO A 292 27.70 -20.07 15.69
C PRO A 292 28.22 -21.19 14.78
N ARG A 293 27.62 -22.38 14.82
CA ARG A 293 28.02 -23.53 13.99
C ARG A 293 27.36 -23.50 12.62
N THR A 294 26.07 -23.17 12.58
CA THR A 294 25.28 -23.25 11.34
C THR A 294 25.02 -21.89 10.73
N GLY A 295 25.07 -20.82 11.51
CA GLY A 295 24.61 -19.49 11.10
C GLY A 295 23.09 -19.37 11.05
N GLU A 296 22.32 -20.35 11.57
CA GLU A 296 20.86 -20.26 11.72
C GLU A 296 20.48 -19.07 12.59
N GLN A 297 19.46 -18.32 12.18
CA GLN A 297 19.04 -17.08 12.82
C GLN A 297 17.63 -17.14 13.41
N GLU A 298 17.47 -16.56 14.60
CA GLU A 298 16.18 -16.20 15.15
C GLU A 298 15.88 -14.72 14.91
N TYR A 299 14.60 -14.37 14.78
CA TYR A 299 14.16 -13.03 14.41
C TYR A 299 13.08 -12.49 15.33
N SER A 300 13.06 -11.17 15.50
CA SER A 300 11.93 -10.45 16.12
C SER A 300 11.41 -9.36 15.18
N PRO A 301 10.09 -9.29 14.94
CA PRO A 301 9.51 -8.25 14.10
C PRO A 301 9.46 -6.91 14.82
N TYR A 302 9.75 -5.83 14.11
CA TYR A 302 9.53 -4.47 14.59
C TYR A 302 8.03 -4.19 14.69
N LEU A 303 7.66 -3.54 15.79
CA LEU A 303 6.31 -3.07 16.06
C LEU A 303 6.23 -1.56 15.87
N TYR A 304 5.24 -1.10 15.12
CA TYR A 304 4.92 0.30 14.97
C TYR A 304 3.49 0.56 15.45
N SER A 305 3.28 1.66 16.18
CA SER A 305 1.95 2.22 16.39
C SER A 305 1.70 3.27 15.33
N THR A 306 0.62 3.14 14.56
CA THR A 306 0.23 4.12 13.53
C THR A 306 -1.21 4.53 13.74
N THR A 307 -1.52 5.81 13.57
CA THR A 307 -2.88 6.34 13.65
C THR A 307 -3.05 7.47 12.66
N TRP A 308 -4.21 7.53 12.01
CA TRP A 308 -4.57 8.68 11.17
C TRP A 308 -6.03 9.09 11.32
N LEU A 309 -6.28 10.37 11.03
CA LEU A 309 -7.59 11.01 10.95
C LEU A 309 -7.69 11.74 9.61
N ASN A 310 -8.83 11.58 8.92
CA ASN A 310 -9.15 12.31 7.71
C ASN A 310 -10.56 12.91 7.82
N ILE A 311 -10.65 14.22 7.58
CA ILE A 311 -11.91 14.98 7.58
C ILE A 311 -12.05 15.64 6.22
N VAL A 312 -13.19 15.44 5.57
CA VAL A 312 -13.51 16.06 4.30
C VAL A 312 -14.92 16.62 4.33
N TYR A 313 -15.10 17.81 3.77
CA TYR A 313 -16.38 18.50 3.69
C TYR A 313 -16.69 18.89 2.24
N GLY A 314 -17.94 18.77 1.83
CA GLY A 314 -18.42 19.29 0.54
C GLY A 314 -18.37 18.27 -0.61
N LYS A 315 -18.89 18.70 -1.77
CA LYS A 315 -19.06 17.88 -2.98
C LYS A 315 -18.26 18.44 -4.15
N GLU A 316 -18.65 19.62 -4.63
CA GLU A 316 -17.99 20.35 -5.72
C GLU A 316 -16.69 20.97 -5.24
N TRP A 317 -16.76 21.97 -4.36
CA TRP A 317 -15.63 22.41 -3.56
C TRP A 317 -15.49 21.49 -2.35
N ARG A 318 -14.35 20.83 -2.25
CA ARG A 318 -14.13 19.77 -1.28
C ARG A 318 -12.80 19.96 -0.56
N PRO A 319 -12.75 20.81 0.48
CA PRO A 319 -11.62 20.91 1.38
C PRO A 319 -11.45 19.63 2.20
N GLY A 320 -10.20 19.31 2.54
CA GLY A 320 -9.86 18.15 3.35
C GLY A 320 -8.68 18.40 4.28
N LEU A 321 -8.70 17.72 5.41
CA LEU A 321 -7.62 17.64 6.39
C LEU A 321 -7.24 16.17 6.58
N PHE A 322 -5.96 15.87 6.59
CA PHE A 322 -5.42 14.59 7.02
C PHE A 322 -4.34 14.82 8.08
N LEU A 323 -4.38 14.01 9.13
CA LEU A 323 -3.36 13.94 10.16
C LEU A 323 -2.93 12.49 10.28
N GLY A 324 -1.63 12.22 10.17
CA GLY A 324 -1.04 10.90 10.36
C GLY A 324 0.09 10.97 11.38
N TYR A 325 0.12 10.00 12.28
CA TYR A 325 1.20 9.81 13.25
C TYR A 325 1.62 8.34 13.28
N LEU A 326 2.91 8.08 13.31
CA LEU A 326 3.46 6.75 13.56
C LEU A 326 4.63 6.84 14.54
N LYS A 327 4.80 5.78 15.34
CA LYS A 327 5.88 5.60 16.30
C LYS A 327 6.46 4.21 16.18
N ASN A 328 7.78 4.11 16.11
CA ASN A 328 8.55 2.89 16.24
C ASN A 328 8.59 2.48 17.71
N LEU A 329 8.16 1.26 18.01
CA LEU A 329 8.16 0.67 19.35
C LEU A 329 9.28 -0.37 19.52
N GLY A 330 10.17 -0.50 18.54
CA GLY A 330 11.23 -1.49 18.50
C GLY A 330 10.72 -2.91 18.22
N ALA A 331 11.62 -3.87 18.29
CA ALA A 331 11.36 -5.30 18.10
C ALA A 331 11.13 -6.07 19.42
N GLY A 332 11.16 -5.39 20.57
CA GLY A 332 10.90 -5.97 21.90
C GLY A 332 11.93 -7.01 22.39
N LYS A 333 13.02 -7.21 21.64
CA LYS A 333 14.15 -8.10 21.96
C LYS A 333 15.42 -7.49 21.42
N ALA A 334 16.53 -7.67 22.14
CA ALA A 334 17.86 -7.24 21.68
C ALA A 334 18.17 -7.76 20.26
N ILE A 335 18.61 -6.87 19.39
CA ILE A 335 19.05 -7.16 18.03
C ILE A 335 20.55 -7.43 18.05
N LEU A 336 20.94 -8.66 17.69
CA LEU A 336 22.32 -9.13 17.70
C LEU A 336 22.95 -9.22 16.31
N GLY A 337 22.17 -8.94 15.25
CA GLY A 337 22.63 -9.04 13.87
C GLY A 337 21.96 -8.03 12.94
N LYS A 338 21.86 -8.40 11.66
CA LYS A 338 21.29 -7.52 10.63
C LYS A 338 19.79 -7.29 10.87
N THR A 339 19.33 -6.12 10.44
CA THR A 339 17.91 -5.78 10.33
C THR A 339 17.46 -5.74 8.89
N TYR A 340 16.20 -6.10 8.65
CA TYR A 340 15.59 -6.17 7.32
C TYR A 340 14.26 -5.43 7.33
N GLY A 341 14.24 -4.19 6.82
CA GLY A 341 13.03 -3.36 6.89
C GLY A 341 13.13 -2.05 6.11
N VAL A 342 12.09 -1.24 6.28
CA VAL A 342 12.00 0.13 5.77
C VAL A 342 11.82 1.04 6.98
N GLY A 343 12.62 2.11 7.07
CA GLY A 343 12.54 3.14 8.11
C GLY A 343 12.69 2.61 9.54
N LEU A 344 13.54 1.59 9.73
CA LEU A 344 13.87 1.05 11.07
C LEU A 344 14.72 2.02 11.90
N ASP A 345 15.33 3.00 11.24
CA ASP A 345 16.10 4.12 11.78
C ASP A 345 15.25 5.37 12.03
N VAL A 346 13.93 5.29 11.80
CA VAL A 346 12.98 6.39 12.04
C VAL A 346 12.23 6.12 13.34
N ASP A 347 12.31 7.06 14.28
CA ASP A 347 11.64 6.98 15.57
C ASP A 347 10.14 7.21 15.42
N GLN A 348 9.77 8.32 14.80
CA GLN A 348 8.37 8.68 14.59
C GLN A 348 8.23 9.55 13.35
N VAL A 349 7.03 9.54 12.77
CA VAL A 349 6.67 10.44 11.67
C VAL A 349 5.33 11.08 11.99
N PHE A 350 5.23 12.38 11.70
CA PHE A 350 3.98 13.12 11.75
C PHE A 350 3.77 13.85 10.42
N THR A 351 2.59 13.72 9.84
CA THR A 351 2.21 14.45 8.63
C THR A 351 0.86 15.10 8.82
N ALA A 352 0.81 16.41 8.57
CA ALA A 352 -0.43 17.12 8.35
C ALA A 352 -0.57 17.40 6.86
N ASN A 353 -1.78 17.28 6.31
CA ASN A 353 -2.08 17.62 4.93
C ASN A 353 -3.38 18.40 4.90
N VAL A 354 -3.34 19.56 4.24
CA VAL A 354 -4.50 20.37 3.92
C VAL A 354 -4.65 20.38 2.41
N GLN A 355 -5.87 20.15 1.94
CA GLN A 355 -6.16 20.08 0.51
C GLN A 355 -7.45 20.80 0.16
N LEU A 356 -7.53 21.21 -1.10
CA LEU A 356 -8.75 21.68 -1.73
C LEU A 356 -8.88 21.01 -3.09
N SER A 357 -10.05 20.41 -3.35
CA SER A 357 -10.39 19.90 -4.66
C SER A 357 -11.66 20.55 -5.20
N TYR A 358 -11.67 20.79 -6.51
CA TYR A 358 -12.80 21.22 -7.29
C TYR A 358 -13.25 20.05 -8.18
N ASN A 359 -14.46 19.55 -7.93
CA ASN A 359 -15.00 18.34 -8.54
C ASN A 359 -16.17 18.69 -9.44
N LEU A 360 -16.00 18.42 -10.73
CA LEU A 360 -17.01 18.54 -11.77
C LEU A 360 -17.37 17.14 -12.31
N PRO A 361 -18.45 17.00 -13.11
CA PRO A 361 -18.65 15.79 -13.89
C PRO A 361 -17.39 15.46 -14.69
N HIS A 362 -16.86 14.25 -14.52
CA HIS A 362 -15.64 13.75 -15.17
C HIS A 362 -14.33 14.46 -14.81
N TRP A 363 -14.33 15.59 -14.11
CA TRP A 363 -13.12 16.35 -13.81
C TRP A 363 -12.88 16.50 -12.31
N LYS A 364 -11.62 16.43 -11.92
CA LYS A 364 -11.16 16.81 -10.59
C LYS A 364 -9.86 17.58 -10.73
N LEU A 365 -9.85 18.80 -10.19
CA LEU A 365 -8.66 19.62 -10.03
C LEU A 365 -8.42 19.77 -8.53
N GLY A 366 -7.18 19.78 -8.09
CA GLY A 366 -6.91 19.99 -6.68
C GLY A 366 -5.48 20.32 -6.36
N VAL A 367 -5.30 20.92 -5.20
CA VAL A 367 -4.01 21.23 -4.61
C VAL A 367 -3.95 20.73 -3.18
N GLU A 368 -2.79 20.29 -2.75
CA GLU A 368 -2.51 19.95 -1.36
C GLU A 368 -1.18 20.54 -0.89
N TYR A 369 -1.11 20.84 0.40
CA TYR A 369 0.10 21.19 1.11
C TYR A 369 0.29 20.22 2.27
N SER A 370 1.47 19.61 2.36
CA SER A 370 1.78 18.57 3.35
C SER A 370 3.15 18.81 4.02
N PRO A 371 3.20 19.47 5.19
CA PRO A 371 4.35 19.36 6.06
C PRO A 371 4.42 17.95 6.67
N SER A 372 5.59 17.32 6.53
CA SER A 372 5.90 16.01 7.13
C SER A 372 7.18 16.14 7.96
N LEU A 373 7.14 15.60 9.18
CA LEU A 373 8.23 15.58 10.12
C LEU A 373 8.63 14.14 10.38
N ALA A 374 9.91 13.83 10.30
CA ALA A 374 10.48 12.57 10.75
C ALA A 374 11.50 12.83 11.87
N TRP A 375 11.51 11.98 12.88
CA TRP A 375 12.48 12.02 13.96
C TRP A 375 13.49 10.90 13.78
N TYR A 376 14.76 11.27 13.89
CA TYR A 376 15.93 10.40 13.80
C TYR A 376 16.74 10.53 15.08
N GLY A 377 17.57 9.54 15.40
CA GLY A 377 18.36 9.55 16.63
C GLY A 377 19.23 8.30 16.77
N ASN A 378 19.64 8.03 18.01
CA ASN A 378 20.49 6.89 18.34
C ASN A 378 19.65 5.62 18.46
N VAL A 379 19.95 4.61 17.64
CA VAL A 379 19.29 3.29 17.71
C VAL A 379 19.90 2.46 18.84
N ASP A 380 19.09 2.06 19.82
CA ASP A 380 19.49 1.14 20.89
C ASP A 380 19.20 -0.31 20.48
N TRP A 381 20.22 -1.00 19.99
CA TRP A 381 20.10 -2.40 19.59
C TRP A 381 19.82 -3.36 20.76
N GLN A 382 20.22 -3.01 21.99
CA GLN A 382 19.94 -3.85 23.17
C GLN A 382 18.48 -3.71 23.62
N ASP A 383 17.89 -2.52 23.45
CA ASP A 383 16.46 -2.28 23.61
C ASP A 383 15.66 -2.55 22.32
N GLY A 384 16.12 -3.49 21.51
CA GLY A 384 15.40 -3.98 20.33
C GLY A 384 15.21 -2.98 19.20
N GLY A 385 16.08 -1.99 19.11
CA GLY A 385 16.09 -0.99 18.05
C GLY A 385 15.11 0.16 18.29
N THR A 386 14.77 0.45 19.54
CA THR A 386 14.16 1.74 19.91
C THR A 386 15.15 2.87 19.66
N ILE A 387 14.65 4.10 19.58
CA ILE A 387 15.45 5.27 19.19
C ILE A 387 15.35 6.34 20.26
N HIS A 388 16.50 6.88 20.64
CA HIS A 388 16.65 7.90 21.68
C HIS A 388 17.42 9.13 21.16
N ASP A 389 17.45 10.19 21.96
CA ASP A 389 18.16 11.45 21.64
C ASP A 389 17.77 12.03 20.28
N THR A 390 16.46 12.12 20.04
CA THR A 390 15.97 12.42 18.70
C THR A 390 16.07 13.88 18.31
N HIS A 391 16.34 14.13 17.03
CA HIS A 391 16.14 15.40 16.34
C HIS A 391 15.11 15.23 15.23
N SER A 392 14.43 16.32 14.85
CA SER A 392 13.41 16.30 13.80
C SER A 392 13.91 16.92 12.51
N VAL A 393 13.45 16.36 11.40
CA VAL A 393 13.67 16.88 10.05
C VAL A 393 12.31 17.09 9.38
N THR A 394 12.14 18.21 8.69
CA THR A 394 10.88 18.59 8.05
C THR A 394 11.01 18.64 6.53
N ASN A 395 10.00 18.14 5.83
CA ASN A 395 9.78 18.42 4.41
C ASN A 395 8.45 19.15 4.22
N HIS A 396 8.47 20.20 3.40
CA HIS A 396 7.28 20.89 2.93
C HIS A 396 6.97 20.43 1.52
N ARG A 397 5.84 19.72 1.35
CA ARG A 397 5.37 19.28 0.03
C ARG A 397 4.18 20.09 -0.45
N VAL A 398 4.21 20.51 -1.72
CA VAL A 398 3.04 21.01 -2.45
C VAL A 398 2.77 20.06 -3.61
N LEU A 399 1.51 19.68 -3.83
CA LEU A 399 1.10 18.85 -4.97
C LEU A 399 -0.13 19.47 -5.63
N GLY A 400 -0.10 19.57 -6.96
CA GLY A 400 -1.24 19.86 -7.82
C GLY A 400 -1.64 18.63 -8.62
N VAL A 401 -2.94 18.39 -8.75
CA VAL A 401 -3.50 17.23 -9.43
C VAL A 401 -4.60 17.67 -10.41
N ALA A 402 -4.56 17.10 -11.61
CA ALA A 402 -5.65 17.15 -12.58
C ALA A 402 -6.03 15.74 -13.01
N ILE A 403 -7.33 15.42 -12.92
CA ILE A 403 -7.86 14.10 -13.26
C ILE A 403 -9.08 14.26 -14.16
N PHE A 404 -9.06 13.58 -15.30
CA PHE A 404 -10.23 13.33 -16.14
C PHE A 404 -10.64 11.86 -16.00
N MET A 405 -11.91 11.59 -15.70
CA MET A 405 -12.49 10.27 -15.42
C MET A 405 -13.55 9.93 -16.46
N PHE A 406 -13.57 8.70 -16.96
CA PHE A 406 -14.54 8.23 -17.95
C PHE A 406 -15.07 6.84 -17.59
#